data_AF-A0A9D6UR32-F1
#
_entry.id   AF-A0A9D6UR32-F1
#
_cell.length_a   1.000
_cell.length_b   1.000
_cell.length_c   1.000
_cell.angle_alpha   90.00
_cell.angle_beta   90.00
_cell.angle_gamma   90.00
#
_symmetry.space_group_name_H-M   'P 1'
#
loop_
_entity.id
_entity.type
_entity.pdbx_description
1 polymer ?
#
loop_
_entity_poly.entity_id
_entity_poly.type
_entity_poly.pdbx_seq_one_letter_code
_entity_poly.pdbx_strand_id
1 'polypeptide(L)'
;MFTIHPPCAFDAPSEQFTGKERDGETGLDWFSPGRYFSGAQGRFTSTDPLNIPALQELAPKKFTAILSNPQNWNQYAYAHNNPLSKTDPDGHLTIIVPGTWNKHSEWEDSEFRKRVEKSFGEKAIVLPNSGMKNDKAARSAAAKMIVELVKQHTFADGEKLNIIAHSHGGNAVFEATKGGLDHKIDNLVTLGTPIRGDYRPDCTKIGGFLNSFSRNDQVQTSGGGIYGLGDADRQIRMPQVENLDATGTATSPGDLWERLATWDKVVEPKLKK
;
A
#
# COMPACT_ATOMS: atom_id res chain seq x y z
N MET A 1 -27.10 44.45 -39.25
CA MET A 1 -26.08 44.26 -38.20
C MET A 1 -26.17 42.80 -37.79
N PHE A 2 -25.29 41.95 -38.32
CA PHE A 2 -25.30 40.50 -38.06
C PHE A 2 -24.34 40.22 -36.90
N THR A 3 -24.87 39.73 -35.78
CA THR A 3 -24.10 39.22 -34.65
C THR A 3 -23.54 37.84 -35.01
N ILE A 4 -22.26 37.80 -35.32
CA ILE A 4 -21.49 36.58 -35.53
C ILE A 4 -21.37 35.90 -34.16
N HIS A 5 -21.98 34.72 -33.99
CA HIS A 5 -21.69 33.87 -32.84
C HIS A 5 -20.27 33.32 -33.02
N PRO A 6 -19.39 33.38 -32.00
CA PRO A 6 -18.11 32.70 -32.09
C PRO A 6 -18.35 31.19 -32.24
N PRO A 7 -17.61 30.49 -33.11
CA PRO A 7 -17.73 29.05 -33.23
C PRO A 7 -17.38 28.41 -31.88
N CYS A 8 -18.23 27.47 -31.48
CA CYS A 8 -18.12 26.57 -30.34
C CYS A 8 -16.66 26.36 -29.93
N ALA A 9 -16.30 26.79 -28.71
CA ALA A 9 -15.01 26.46 -28.14
C ALA A 9 -14.87 24.93 -28.19
N PHE A 10 -13.82 24.48 -28.86
CA PHE A 10 -13.40 23.10 -28.81
C PHE A 10 -12.94 22.91 -27.36
N ASP A 11 -13.71 22.21 -26.53
CA ASP A 11 -13.24 21.78 -25.22
C ASP A 11 -12.03 20.89 -25.49
N ALA A 12 -10.83 21.47 -25.34
CA ALA A 12 -9.60 20.70 -25.40
C ALA A 12 -9.73 19.56 -24.37
N PRO A 13 -9.25 18.34 -24.68
CA PRO A 13 -9.28 17.26 -23.69
C PRO A 13 -8.66 17.78 -22.39
N SER A 14 -9.39 17.60 -21.28
CA SER A 14 -8.91 17.98 -19.95
C SER A 14 -7.57 17.30 -19.68
N GLU A 15 -7.39 16.07 -20.16
CA GLU A 15 -6.15 15.31 -20.10
C GLU A 15 -5.14 15.72 -21.18
N GLN A 16 -3.94 16.10 -20.75
CA GLN A 16 -2.85 16.55 -21.61
C GLN A 16 -1.57 15.76 -21.37
N PHE A 17 -0.52 16.36 -20.79
CA PHE A 17 0.78 15.69 -20.69
C PHE A 17 0.68 14.41 -19.87
N THR A 18 1.04 13.27 -20.48
CA THR A 18 0.94 11.93 -19.86
C THR A 18 -0.46 11.56 -19.34
N GLY A 19 -1.52 12.13 -19.91
CA GLY A 19 -2.91 11.85 -19.50
C GLY A 19 -3.36 12.62 -18.25
N LYS A 20 -2.61 13.63 -17.82
CA LYS A 20 -2.93 14.43 -16.63
C LYS A 20 -3.87 15.59 -16.94
N GLU A 21 -4.79 15.86 -16.03
CA GLU A 21 -5.69 17.01 -16.13
C GLU A 21 -4.90 18.32 -16.17
N ARG A 22 -5.18 19.19 -17.14
CA ARG A 22 -4.61 20.52 -17.21
C ARG A 22 -5.58 21.53 -16.63
N ASP A 23 -5.09 22.29 -15.66
CA ASP A 23 -5.79 23.48 -15.17
C ASP A 23 -5.79 24.56 -16.26
N GLY A 24 -7.00 24.98 -16.67
CA GLY A 24 -7.22 25.96 -17.72
C GLY A 24 -6.80 27.38 -17.34
N GLU A 25 -6.68 27.71 -16.05
CA GLU A 25 -6.27 29.03 -15.60
C GLU A 25 -4.74 29.18 -15.60
N THR A 26 -4.02 28.15 -15.16
CA THR A 26 -2.55 28.19 -15.01
C THR A 26 -1.80 27.54 -16.18
N GLY A 27 -2.47 26.70 -16.97
CA GLY A 27 -1.83 25.89 -18.02
C GLY A 27 -0.90 24.80 -17.46
N LEU A 28 -1.02 24.47 -16.17
CA LEU A 28 -0.24 23.44 -15.50
C LEU A 28 -0.98 22.11 -15.52
N ASP A 29 -0.24 21.02 -15.73
CA ASP A 29 -0.76 19.67 -15.61
C ASP A 29 -0.75 19.25 -14.14
N TRP A 30 -1.89 18.80 -13.62
CA TRP A 30 -2.03 18.34 -12.25
C TRP A 30 -1.58 16.87 -12.13
N PHE A 31 -0.49 16.66 -11.40
CA PHE A 31 0.01 15.35 -11.04
C PHE A 31 -0.32 15.06 -9.57
N SER A 32 -1.13 14.02 -9.35
CA SER A 32 -1.35 13.44 -8.02
C SER A 32 0.01 13.12 -7.34
N PRO A 33 0.22 13.48 -6.06
CA PRO A 33 -0.76 13.95 -5.06
C PRO A 33 -0.80 15.48 -4.82
N GLY A 34 -0.68 16.30 -5.86
CA GLY A 34 -0.77 17.77 -5.75
C GLY A 34 0.45 18.53 -6.25
N ARG A 35 1.26 17.89 -7.11
CA ARG A 35 2.33 18.55 -7.83
C ARG A 35 1.78 19.09 -9.15
N TYR A 36 2.11 20.33 -9.46
CA TYR A 36 1.77 20.90 -10.76
C TYR A 36 2.98 20.83 -11.66
N PHE A 37 2.82 20.26 -12.85
CA PHE A 37 3.85 20.16 -13.85
C PHE A 37 3.67 21.25 -14.90
N SER A 38 4.75 22.00 -15.15
CA SER A 38 4.77 22.98 -16.23
C SER A 38 5.35 22.33 -17.47
N GLY A 39 4.51 22.06 -18.47
CA GLY A 39 4.97 21.62 -19.79
C GLY A 39 5.96 22.61 -20.44
N ALA A 40 5.76 23.92 -20.21
CA ALA A 40 6.66 24.96 -20.72
C ALA A 40 8.06 24.92 -20.09
N GLN A 41 8.17 24.59 -18.80
CA GLN A 41 9.45 24.49 -18.09
C GLN A 41 10.04 23.06 -18.08
N GLY A 42 9.24 22.07 -18.49
CA GLY A 42 9.59 20.65 -18.48
C GLY A 42 9.84 20.08 -17.08
N ARG A 43 9.20 20.65 -16.05
CA ARG A 43 9.45 20.31 -14.64
C ARG A 43 8.25 20.59 -13.75
N PHE A 44 8.25 20.01 -12.57
CA PHE A 44 7.30 20.34 -11.51
C PHE A 44 7.57 21.73 -10.94
N THR A 45 6.52 22.40 -10.49
CA THR A 45 6.60 23.70 -9.81
C THR A 45 6.94 23.56 -8.31
N SER A 46 6.87 22.35 -7.77
CA SER A 46 7.22 21.99 -6.38
C SER A 46 8.24 20.85 -6.32
N THR A 47 9.00 20.79 -5.23
CA THR A 47 9.92 19.69 -4.94
C THR A 47 9.17 18.38 -4.73
N ASP A 48 9.82 17.28 -5.07
CA ASP A 48 9.37 15.93 -4.75
C ASP A 48 9.15 15.78 -3.23
N PRO A 49 8.00 15.24 -2.77
CA PRO A 49 7.71 15.06 -1.35
C PRO A 49 8.61 14.01 -0.67
N LEU A 50 9.40 13.24 -1.42
CA LEU A 50 10.37 12.29 -0.86
C LEU A 50 11.37 13.00 0.05
N ASN A 51 11.23 12.79 1.36
CA ASN A 51 12.12 13.33 2.39
C ASN A 51 13.45 12.55 2.44
N ILE A 52 14.38 12.90 1.56
CA ILE A 52 15.71 12.29 1.46
C ILE A 52 16.47 12.32 2.80
N PRO A 53 16.49 13.43 3.58
CA PRO A 53 17.13 13.45 4.90
C PRO A 53 16.58 12.39 5.87
N ALA A 54 15.26 12.21 5.93
CA ALA A 54 14.65 11.21 6.82
C ALA A 54 15.07 9.77 6.47
N LEU A 55 15.41 9.48 5.21
CA LEU A 55 15.91 8.17 4.80
C LEU A 55 17.26 7.81 5.42
N GLN A 56 18.04 8.78 5.90
CA GLN A 56 19.32 8.51 6.54
C GLN A 56 19.16 7.66 7.80
N GLU A 57 18.14 7.92 8.61
CA GLU A 57 17.84 7.15 9.82
C GLU A 57 16.95 5.94 9.52
N LEU A 58 15.96 6.10 8.63
CA LEU A 58 14.94 5.09 8.36
C LEU A 58 15.41 3.97 7.42
N ALA A 59 16.28 4.28 6.45
CA ALA A 59 16.75 3.33 5.44
C ALA A 59 18.15 3.69 4.90
N PRO A 60 19.23 3.51 5.69
CA PRO A 60 20.57 4.00 5.35
C PRO A 60 21.09 3.51 3.99
N LYS A 61 20.81 2.24 3.64
CA LYS A 61 21.22 1.67 2.33
C LYS A 61 20.48 2.34 1.16
N LYS A 62 19.19 2.64 1.34
CA LYS A 62 18.36 3.33 0.33
C LYS A 62 18.80 4.79 0.20
N PHE A 63 19.12 5.44 1.31
CA PHE A 63 19.71 6.78 1.32
C PHE A 63 21.01 6.82 0.50
N THR A 64 21.96 5.91 0.74
CA THR A 64 23.20 5.85 -0.05
C THR A 64 22.93 5.57 -1.53
N ALA A 65 22.03 4.63 -1.85
CA ALA A 65 21.67 4.32 -3.23
C ALA A 65 21.05 5.53 -3.94
N ILE A 66 20.15 6.28 -3.26
CA ILE A 66 19.54 7.49 -3.81
C ILE A 66 20.60 8.57 -4.04
N LEU A 67 21.46 8.84 -3.06
CA LEU A 67 22.50 9.86 -3.21
C LEU A 67 23.54 9.51 -4.27
N SER A 68 23.78 8.21 -4.52
CA SER A 68 24.75 7.74 -5.52
C SER A 68 24.36 8.07 -6.97
N ASN A 69 23.09 8.40 -7.23
CA ASN A 69 22.62 8.83 -8.56
C ASN A 69 22.45 10.36 -8.60
N PRO A 70 23.28 11.10 -9.36
CA PRO A 70 23.19 12.56 -9.48
C PRO A 70 21.82 13.08 -9.94
N GLN A 71 21.06 12.28 -10.71
CA GLN A 71 19.74 12.68 -11.19
C GLN A 71 18.68 12.76 -10.07
N ASN A 72 18.93 12.16 -8.91
CA ASN A 72 18.02 12.21 -7.75
C ASN A 72 18.09 13.55 -7.00
N TRP A 73 19.10 14.38 -7.28
CA TRP A 73 19.24 15.69 -6.67
C TRP A 73 18.30 16.73 -7.27
N ASN A 74 17.79 16.48 -8.48
CA ASN A 74 16.78 17.33 -9.10
C ASN A 74 15.37 16.86 -8.68
N GLN A 75 14.90 17.34 -7.53
CA GLN A 75 13.58 17.04 -7.01
C GLN A 75 12.42 17.64 -7.84
N TYR A 76 12.70 18.45 -8.87
CA TYR A 76 11.67 19.02 -9.75
C TYR A 76 11.50 18.23 -11.05
N ALA A 77 12.36 17.25 -11.31
CA ALA A 77 12.31 16.48 -12.55
C ALA A 77 11.10 15.54 -12.58
N TYR A 78 10.41 15.50 -13.72
CA TYR A 78 9.49 14.42 -14.02
C TYR A 78 10.26 13.24 -14.62
N ALA A 79 10.08 12.04 -14.07
CA ALA A 79 10.62 10.79 -14.60
C ALA A 79 12.14 10.82 -14.92
N HIS A 80 12.95 11.49 -14.08
CA HIS A 80 14.38 11.73 -14.31
C HIS A 80 14.71 12.39 -15.67
N ASN A 81 13.83 13.29 -16.14
CA ASN A 81 13.91 13.90 -17.48
C ASN A 81 13.91 12.89 -18.63
N ASN A 82 13.33 11.69 -18.42
CA ASN A 82 13.16 10.68 -19.46
C ASN A 82 11.69 10.26 -19.60
N PRO A 83 10.78 11.19 -19.94
CA PRO A 83 9.35 10.93 -20.02
C PRO A 83 8.94 10.00 -21.17
N LEU A 84 9.86 9.69 -22.10
CA LEU A 84 9.60 8.78 -23.22
C LEU A 84 9.70 7.30 -22.82
N SER A 85 10.51 7.00 -21.80
CA SER A 85 10.71 5.62 -21.34
C SER A 85 10.32 5.39 -19.88
N LYS A 86 10.00 6.47 -19.15
CA LYS A 86 9.61 6.44 -17.75
C LYS A 86 8.35 7.28 -17.57
N THR A 87 7.38 6.74 -16.87
CA THR A 87 6.20 7.44 -16.36
C THR A 87 6.32 7.53 -14.84
N ASP A 88 5.69 8.52 -14.23
CA ASP A 88 5.43 8.54 -12.79
C ASP A 88 4.05 7.92 -12.58
N PRO A 89 3.95 6.60 -12.32
CA PRO A 89 2.67 5.95 -12.18
C PRO A 89 1.90 6.54 -10.99
N ASP A 90 0.68 6.94 -11.29
CA ASP A 90 -0.26 7.71 -10.49
C ASP A 90 -0.52 7.08 -9.11
N GLY A 91 -0.62 7.95 -8.10
CA GLY A 91 -0.90 7.73 -6.68
C GLY A 91 -1.73 6.51 -6.30
N HIS A 92 -1.05 5.54 -5.72
CA HIS A 92 -1.56 4.57 -4.77
C HIS A 92 -0.55 4.45 -3.62
N LEU A 93 -1.03 4.01 -2.45
CA LEU A 93 -0.15 3.63 -1.34
C LEU A 93 -0.34 2.15 -1.02
N THR A 94 0.60 1.31 -1.48
CA THR A 94 0.68 -0.09 -1.07
C THR A 94 1.62 -0.30 0.12
N ILE A 95 1.10 -0.87 1.21
CA ILE A 95 1.85 -1.23 2.41
C ILE A 95 1.82 -2.75 2.63
N ILE A 96 2.99 -3.36 2.82
CA ILE A 96 3.14 -4.74 3.26
C ILE A 96 3.46 -4.77 4.75
N VAL A 97 2.70 -5.53 5.53
CA VAL A 97 2.83 -5.65 6.99
C VAL A 97 3.24 -7.08 7.37
N PRO A 98 4.53 -7.31 7.67
CA PRO A 98 5.04 -8.62 8.07
C PRO A 98 4.47 -9.15 9.40
N GLY A 99 4.56 -10.47 9.58
CA GLY A 99 4.21 -11.17 10.80
C GLY A 99 5.27 -11.10 11.93
N THR A 100 5.06 -11.89 12.98
CA THR A 100 6.01 -12.00 14.09
C THR A 100 7.35 -12.60 13.66
N TRP A 101 8.42 -12.23 14.34
CA TRP A 101 9.80 -12.68 14.09
C TRP A 101 10.30 -12.37 12.67
N ASN A 102 9.68 -11.42 11.98
CA ASN A 102 10.09 -10.99 10.65
C ASN A 102 11.51 -10.42 10.65
N LYS A 103 12.21 -10.53 9.53
CA LYS A 103 13.38 -9.68 9.25
C LYS A 103 13.04 -8.73 8.13
N HIS A 104 13.12 -7.43 8.38
CA HIS A 104 12.72 -6.41 7.40
C HIS A 104 13.38 -6.63 6.02
N SER A 105 14.67 -6.95 5.98
CA SER A 105 15.41 -7.22 4.73
C SER A 105 14.88 -8.41 3.94
N GLU A 106 14.39 -9.46 4.61
CA GLU A 106 13.85 -10.64 3.92
C GLU A 106 12.56 -10.30 3.17
N TRP A 107 11.77 -9.36 3.69
CA TRP A 107 10.54 -8.89 3.05
C TRP A 107 10.83 -7.83 1.98
N GLU A 108 11.76 -6.91 2.25
CA GLU A 108 12.14 -5.83 1.33
C GLU A 108 12.71 -6.38 0.01
N ASP A 109 13.50 -7.46 0.07
CA ASP A 109 14.13 -8.08 -1.10
C ASP A 109 13.32 -9.28 -1.67
N SER A 110 12.12 -9.54 -1.15
CA SER A 110 11.35 -10.74 -1.49
C SER A 110 10.75 -10.72 -2.91
N GLU A 111 10.64 -11.91 -3.52
CA GLU A 111 9.82 -12.11 -4.72
C GLU A 111 8.32 -11.85 -4.45
N PHE A 112 7.88 -12.06 -3.21
CA PHE A 112 6.53 -11.72 -2.79
C PHE A 112 6.24 -10.23 -2.95
N ARG A 113 7.12 -9.36 -2.46
CA ARG A 113 7.00 -7.91 -2.66
C ARG A 113 6.94 -7.57 -4.14
N LYS A 114 7.85 -8.11 -4.96
CA LYS A 114 7.84 -7.86 -6.42
C LYS A 114 6.53 -8.28 -7.07
N ARG A 115 5.92 -9.37 -6.59
CA ARG A 115 4.62 -9.84 -7.07
C ARG A 115 3.49 -8.86 -6.67
N VAL A 116 3.46 -8.41 -5.42
CA VAL A 116 2.50 -7.39 -4.95
C VAL A 116 2.65 -6.11 -5.77
N GLU A 117 3.87 -5.61 -5.95
CA GLU A 117 4.17 -4.43 -6.76
C GLU A 117 3.65 -4.58 -8.19
N LYS A 118 3.85 -5.76 -8.80
CA LYS A 118 3.33 -6.05 -10.13
C LYS A 118 1.80 -6.05 -10.19
N SER A 119 1.13 -6.59 -9.17
CA SER A 119 -0.34 -6.66 -9.13
C SER A 119 -0.98 -5.28 -9.00
N PHE A 120 -0.38 -4.36 -8.24
CA PHE A 120 -0.89 -3.01 -8.03
C PHE A 120 -0.28 -1.96 -8.98
N GLY A 121 0.79 -2.30 -9.71
CA GLY A 121 1.45 -1.38 -10.63
C GLY A 121 2.28 -0.28 -9.94
N GLU A 122 2.59 -0.45 -8.66
CA GLU A 122 3.26 0.56 -7.82
C GLU A 122 4.35 -0.06 -6.94
N LYS A 123 5.17 0.77 -6.29
CA LYS A 123 6.14 0.32 -5.30
C LYS A 123 5.49 0.10 -3.94
N ALA A 124 5.72 -1.06 -3.35
CA ALA A 124 5.20 -1.40 -2.05
C ALA A 124 6.18 -0.97 -0.95
N ILE A 125 5.67 -0.35 0.10
CA ILE A 125 6.41 -0.07 1.33
C ILE A 125 6.25 -1.28 2.25
N VAL A 126 7.35 -1.96 2.58
CA VAL A 126 7.33 -2.91 3.70
C VAL A 126 7.39 -2.11 5.00
N LEU A 127 6.50 -2.40 5.94
CA LEU A 127 6.50 -1.76 7.25
C LEU A 127 7.93 -1.84 7.84
N PRO A 128 8.53 -0.72 8.30
CA PRO A 128 9.93 -0.68 8.73
C PRO A 128 10.12 -1.26 10.13
N ASN A 129 9.46 -2.39 10.43
CA ASN A 129 9.63 -3.15 11.66
C ASN A 129 10.48 -4.40 11.40
N SER A 130 11.20 -4.86 12.42
CA SER A 130 11.98 -6.09 12.38
C SER A 130 11.93 -6.77 13.74
N GLY A 131 11.86 -8.10 13.76
CA GLY A 131 11.79 -8.89 14.98
C GLY A 131 10.51 -8.68 15.77
N MET A 132 9.36 -8.44 15.12
CA MET A 132 8.10 -8.18 15.82
C MET A 132 7.78 -9.33 16.80
N LYS A 133 7.71 -9.04 18.09
CA LYS A 133 7.42 -10.03 19.13
C LYS A 133 5.95 -10.47 19.07
N ASN A 134 5.66 -11.67 19.55
CA ASN A 134 4.29 -12.16 19.68
C ASN A 134 3.63 -11.67 20.98
N ASP A 135 3.52 -10.35 21.12
CA ASP A 135 2.84 -9.72 22.23
C ASP A 135 1.99 -8.52 21.77
N LYS A 136 1.13 -8.04 22.67
CA LYS A 136 0.22 -6.93 22.35
C LYS A 136 0.99 -5.63 22.09
N ALA A 137 2.05 -5.35 22.85
CA ALA A 137 2.80 -4.10 22.72
C ALA A 137 3.49 -3.98 21.35
N ALA A 138 4.06 -5.08 20.85
CA ALA A 138 4.67 -5.12 19.53
C ALA A 138 3.65 -4.91 18.41
N ARG A 139 2.45 -5.50 18.52
CA ARG A 139 1.35 -5.28 17.57
C ARG A 139 0.85 -3.83 17.62
N SER A 140 0.69 -3.25 18.82
CA SER A 140 0.32 -1.85 19.00
C SER A 140 1.37 -0.90 18.43
N ALA A 141 2.67 -1.22 18.55
CA ALA A 141 3.75 -0.43 17.96
C ALA A 141 3.68 -0.46 16.43
N ALA A 142 3.52 -1.66 15.84
CA ALA A 142 3.32 -1.80 14.39
C ALA A 142 2.06 -1.07 13.90
N ALA A 143 0.96 -1.12 14.65
CA ALA A 143 -0.26 -0.37 14.34
C ALA A 143 -0.03 1.14 14.28
N LYS A 144 0.72 1.70 15.23
CA LYS A 144 1.10 3.12 15.23
C LYS A 144 1.97 3.47 14.03
N MET A 145 2.90 2.60 13.64
CA MET A 145 3.73 2.80 12.45
C MET A 145 2.89 2.82 11.17
N ILE A 146 1.87 1.96 11.07
CA ILE A 146 0.93 1.97 9.93
C ILE A 146 0.17 3.31 9.89
N VAL A 147 -0.39 3.74 11.03
CA VAL A 147 -1.11 5.01 11.13
C VAL A 147 -0.21 6.19 10.74
N GLU A 148 1.04 6.21 11.21
CA GLU A 148 2.00 7.26 10.90
C GLU A 148 2.36 7.29 9.41
N LEU A 149 2.61 6.13 8.79
CA LEU A 149 2.88 6.06 7.34
C LEU A 149 1.69 6.59 6.52
N VAL A 150 0.47 6.23 6.90
CA VAL A 150 -0.73 6.72 6.23
C VAL A 150 -0.92 8.23 6.45
N LYS A 151 -0.62 8.76 7.63
CA LYS A 151 -0.71 10.21 7.92
C LYS A 151 0.35 11.05 7.20
N GLN A 152 1.54 10.50 6.99
CA GLN A 152 2.61 11.16 6.24
C GLN A 152 2.34 11.15 4.73
N HIS A 153 1.43 10.30 4.26
CA HIS A 153 1.01 10.26 2.87
C HIS A 153 -0.14 11.25 2.64
N THR A 154 0.04 12.16 1.68
CA THR A 154 -1.04 13.03 1.22
C THR A 154 -1.78 12.30 0.11
N PHE A 155 -3.00 11.83 0.37
CA PHE A 155 -3.82 11.13 -0.60
C PHE A 155 -4.43 12.11 -1.60
N ALA A 156 -4.33 11.81 -2.90
CA ALA A 156 -5.10 12.50 -3.92
C ALA A 156 -6.56 12.03 -3.97
N ASP A 157 -7.41 12.80 -4.63
CA ASP A 157 -8.79 12.39 -4.88
C ASP A 157 -8.84 11.07 -5.68
N GLY A 158 -9.49 10.06 -5.09
CA GLY A 158 -9.59 8.72 -5.67
C GLY A 158 -8.35 7.82 -5.49
N GLU A 159 -7.30 8.30 -4.80
CA GLU A 159 -6.13 7.49 -4.48
C GLU A 159 -6.46 6.36 -3.51
N LYS A 160 -6.08 5.14 -3.90
CA LYS A 160 -6.37 3.92 -3.14
C LYS A 160 -5.25 3.60 -2.14
N LEU A 161 -5.64 3.19 -0.93
CA LEU A 161 -4.77 2.57 0.07
C LEU A 161 -4.91 1.05 0.02
N ASN A 162 -3.81 0.37 -0.30
CA ASN A 162 -3.73 -1.09 -0.34
C ASN A 162 -2.85 -1.57 0.83
N ILE A 163 -3.37 -2.47 1.67
CA ILE A 163 -2.60 -3.06 2.77
C ILE A 163 -2.61 -4.58 2.65
N ILE A 164 -1.43 -5.18 2.57
CA ILE A 164 -1.22 -6.62 2.52
C ILE A 164 -0.53 -7.04 3.82
N ALA A 165 -1.19 -7.84 4.64
CA ALA A 165 -0.72 -8.19 5.96
C ALA A 165 -0.57 -9.70 6.14
N HIS A 166 0.52 -10.13 6.78
CA HIS A 166 0.80 -11.54 7.03
C HIS A 166 0.75 -11.87 8.52
N SER A 167 0.19 -13.02 8.88
CA SER A 167 0.17 -13.54 10.25
C SER A 167 -0.32 -12.46 11.24
N HIS A 168 0.38 -12.21 12.35
CA HIS A 168 0.05 -11.17 13.33
C HIS A 168 0.20 -9.73 12.80
N GLY A 169 0.80 -9.52 11.62
CA GLY A 169 0.74 -8.24 10.92
C GLY A 169 -0.71 -7.82 10.63
N GLY A 170 -1.59 -8.78 10.31
CA GLY A 170 -3.02 -8.49 10.14
C GLY A 170 -3.68 -7.99 11.43
N ASN A 171 -3.28 -8.53 12.59
CA ASN A 171 -3.76 -8.04 13.88
C ASN A 171 -3.27 -6.62 14.19
N ALA A 172 -2.07 -6.24 13.74
CA ALA A 172 -1.58 -4.87 13.82
C ALA A 172 -2.40 -3.92 12.92
N VAL A 173 -2.77 -4.35 11.71
CA VAL A 173 -3.68 -3.58 10.84
C VAL A 173 -5.07 -3.43 11.49
N PHE A 174 -5.62 -4.50 12.08
CA PHE A 174 -6.89 -4.42 12.80
C PHE A 174 -6.84 -3.42 13.95
N GLU A 175 -5.72 -3.34 14.66
CA GLU A 175 -5.51 -2.31 15.67
C GLU A 175 -5.37 -0.90 15.07
N ALA A 176 -4.68 -0.75 13.94
CA ALA A 176 -4.56 0.52 13.23
C ALA A 176 -5.92 1.06 12.76
N THR A 177 -6.85 0.21 12.31
CA THR A 177 -8.21 0.63 11.93
C THR A 177 -8.98 1.25 13.08
N LYS A 178 -8.67 0.89 14.33
CA LYS A 178 -9.26 1.49 15.54
C LYS A 178 -8.47 2.69 16.06
N GLY A 179 -7.24 2.87 15.58
CA GLY A 179 -6.22 3.76 16.14
C GLY A 179 -6.03 5.10 15.43
N GLY A 180 -6.97 5.52 14.57
CA GLY A 180 -6.92 6.82 13.90
C GLY A 180 -6.35 6.80 12.49
N LEU A 181 -6.68 5.77 11.70
CA LEU A 181 -6.53 5.85 10.24
C LEU A 181 -7.52 6.87 9.67
N ASP A 182 -6.98 7.96 9.11
CA ASP A 182 -7.76 9.06 8.56
C ASP A 182 -8.18 8.79 7.11
N HIS A 183 -7.43 7.94 6.39
CA HIS A 183 -7.80 7.40 5.07
C HIS A 183 -8.38 5.99 5.19
N LYS A 184 -9.39 5.67 4.37
CA LYS A 184 -9.99 4.34 4.32
C LYS A 184 -9.02 3.37 3.62
N ILE A 185 -8.91 2.14 4.11
CA ILE A 185 -8.18 1.09 3.39
C ILE A 185 -9.08 0.58 2.27
N ASP A 186 -8.74 0.86 1.02
CA ASP A 186 -9.50 0.42 -0.14
C ASP A 186 -9.41 -1.09 -0.33
N ASN A 187 -8.21 -1.66 -0.21
CA ASN A 187 -7.97 -3.09 -0.33
C ASN A 187 -7.14 -3.60 0.85
N LEU A 188 -7.77 -4.37 1.74
CA LEU A 188 -7.08 -5.14 2.77
C LEU A 188 -6.97 -6.59 2.35
N VAL A 189 -5.76 -7.13 2.36
CA VAL A 189 -5.48 -8.56 2.20
C VAL A 189 -4.82 -9.08 3.47
N THR A 190 -5.41 -10.08 4.13
CA THR A 190 -4.75 -10.82 5.21
C THR A 190 -4.34 -12.21 4.74
N LEU A 191 -3.11 -12.60 5.08
CA LEU A 191 -2.53 -13.91 4.76
C LEU A 191 -2.22 -14.63 6.08
N GLY A 192 -3.02 -15.63 6.44
CA GLY A 192 -2.73 -16.47 7.60
C GLY A 192 -2.90 -15.75 8.94
N THR A 193 -3.69 -14.67 8.96
CA THR A 193 -3.92 -13.89 10.18
C THR A 193 -4.82 -14.67 11.14
N PRO A 194 -4.41 -14.88 12.40
CA PRO A 194 -5.29 -15.47 13.41
C PRO A 194 -6.42 -14.50 13.76
N ILE A 195 -7.68 -14.95 13.67
CA ILE A 195 -8.88 -14.12 13.87
C ILE A 195 -9.35 -14.22 15.31
N ARG A 196 -8.78 -13.41 16.20
CA ARG A 196 -9.09 -13.43 17.64
C ARG A 196 -10.17 -12.44 18.05
N GLY A 197 -11.05 -12.82 18.98
CA GLY A 197 -12.15 -11.97 19.44
C GLY A 197 -11.72 -10.60 19.96
N ASP A 198 -10.53 -10.51 20.55
CA ASP A 198 -9.92 -9.27 21.07
C ASP A 198 -9.25 -8.40 19.98
N TYR A 199 -9.03 -8.93 18.78
CA TYR A 199 -8.42 -8.23 17.64
C TYR A 199 -9.38 -8.18 16.44
N ARG A 200 -10.58 -7.63 16.63
CA ARG A 200 -11.46 -7.33 15.49
C ARG A 200 -11.07 -6.00 14.83
N PRO A 201 -11.09 -5.93 13.48
CA PRO A 201 -10.94 -4.67 12.75
C PRO A 201 -12.17 -3.78 12.92
N ASP A 202 -11.98 -2.47 12.80
CA ASP A 202 -13.05 -1.55 12.46
C ASP A 202 -13.28 -1.60 10.95
N CYS A 203 -14.31 -2.32 10.52
CA CYS A 203 -14.61 -2.47 9.11
C CYS A 203 -15.20 -1.23 8.44
N THR A 204 -15.61 -0.19 9.19
CA THR A 204 -16.01 1.07 8.56
C THR A 204 -14.83 1.74 7.84
N LYS A 205 -13.61 1.43 8.29
CA LYS A 205 -12.33 1.88 7.72
C LYS A 205 -11.79 0.97 6.61
N ILE A 206 -12.53 -0.05 6.18
CA ILE A 206 -12.10 -1.01 5.16
C ILE A 206 -13.13 -1.07 4.02
N GLY A 207 -12.67 -0.98 2.78
CA GLY A 207 -13.47 -1.09 1.56
C GLY A 207 -13.64 -2.55 1.16
N GLY A 208 -12.63 -3.09 0.48
CA GLY A 208 -12.50 -4.50 0.15
C GLY A 208 -11.64 -5.23 1.18
N PHE A 209 -12.07 -6.42 1.60
CA PHE A 209 -11.31 -7.25 2.52
C PHE A 209 -11.25 -8.71 2.04
N LEU A 210 -10.06 -9.14 1.64
CA LEU A 210 -9.74 -10.54 1.33
C LEU A 210 -9.00 -11.17 2.51
N ASN A 211 -9.56 -12.21 3.11
CA ASN A 211 -8.90 -12.99 4.17
C ASN A 211 -8.51 -14.38 3.67
N SER A 212 -7.22 -14.58 3.38
CA SER A 212 -6.67 -15.87 2.96
C SER A 212 -6.25 -16.71 4.17
N PHE A 213 -6.72 -17.95 4.22
CA PHE A 213 -6.44 -18.90 5.30
C PHE A 213 -6.06 -20.28 4.76
N SER A 214 -5.41 -21.09 5.59
CA SER A 214 -5.20 -22.52 5.32
C SER A 214 -5.76 -23.37 6.44
N ARG A 215 -6.46 -24.46 6.10
CA ARG A 215 -6.97 -25.42 7.10
C ARG A 215 -5.84 -26.19 7.80
N ASN A 216 -4.66 -26.22 7.17
CA ASN A 216 -3.46 -26.86 7.71
C ASN A 216 -2.63 -25.89 8.56
N ASP A 217 -2.91 -24.59 8.49
CA ASP A 217 -2.34 -23.61 9.39
C ASP A 217 -3.01 -23.70 10.77
N GLN A 218 -2.26 -24.24 11.74
CA GLN A 218 -2.69 -24.38 13.12
C GLN A 218 -2.53 -23.07 13.92
N VAL A 219 -1.66 -22.14 13.48
CA VAL A 219 -1.45 -20.87 14.18
C VAL A 219 -2.70 -20.01 14.10
N GLN A 220 -3.48 -20.11 13.02
CA GLN A 220 -4.74 -19.38 12.88
C GLN A 220 -5.81 -19.81 13.90
N THR A 221 -5.87 -21.09 14.26
CA THR A 221 -6.82 -21.61 15.26
C THR A 221 -6.28 -21.58 16.69
N SER A 222 -4.97 -21.65 16.85
CA SER A 222 -4.29 -21.64 18.15
C SER A 222 -3.87 -20.23 18.60
N GLY A 223 -4.26 -19.20 17.83
CA GLY A 223 -3.79 -17.80 17.72
C GLY A 223 -3.26 -16.99 18.91
N GLY A 224 -2.30 -17.53 19.68
CA GLY A 224 -1.40 -16.72 20.50
C GLY A 224 -1.94 -16.33 21.88
N GLY A 225 -2.63 -17.26 22.56
CA GLY A 225 -3.02 -17.13 23.97
C GLY A 225 -2.34 -18.20 24.83
N ILE A 226 -1.82 -17.79 25.98
CA ILE A 226 -1.63 -18.64 27.16
C ILE A 226 -2.89 -19.49 27.35
N TYR A 227 -2.71 -20.77 27.72
CA TYR A 227 -3.76 -21.69 28.17
C TYR A 227 -5.03 -20.98 28.66
N GLY A 228 -6.13 -21.03 27.88
CA GLY A 228 -7.48 -20.93 28.46
C GLY A 228 -8.37 -19.71 28.16
N LEU A 229 -8.10 -18.84 27.18
CA LEU A 229 -9.06 -17.75 26.85
C LEU A 229 -9.27 -17.55 25.34
N GLY A 230 -10.29 -18.24 24.81
CA GLY A 230 -11.01 -17.91 23.56
C GLY A 230 -10.41 -18.46 22.26
N ASP A 231 -11.20 -19.26 21.53
CA ASP A 231 -10.82 -19.85 20.24
C ASP A 231 -10.48 -18.76 19.20
N ALA A 232 -9.33 -18.89 18.53
CA ALA A 232 -9.04 -18.10 17.34
C ALA A 232 -9.71 -18.78 16.13
N ASP A 233 -10.27 -17.98 15.22
CA ASP A 233 -10.89 -18.47 13.99
C ASP A 233 -9.94 -18.28 12.79
N ARG A 234 -10.21 -19.00 11.71
CA ARG A 234 -9.59 -18.81 10.40
C ARG A 234 -10.39 -17.85 9.53
N GLN A 235 -11.69 -17.72 9.81
CA GLN A 235 -12.62 -16.94 9.00
C GLN A 235 -13.13 -15.72 9.76
N ILE A 236 -13.33 -14.63 9.03
CA ILE A 236 -14.01 -13.44 9.55
C ILE A 236 -15.46 -13.50 9.08
N ARG A 237 -16.38 -13.65 10.04
CA ARG A 237 -17.83 -13.67 9.78
C ARG A 237 -18.38 -12.26 9.68
N MET A 238 -18.01 -11.54 8.63
CA MET A 238 -18.51 -10.20 8.33
C MET A 238 -18.87 -10.08 6.85
N PRO A 239 -19.97 -9.40 6.47
CA PRO A 239 -20.47 -9.39 5.09
C PRO A 239 -19.49 -8.85 4.05
N GLN A 240 -18.64 -7.89 4.42
CA GLN A 240 -17.65 -7.29 3.49
C GLN A 240 -16.36 -8.09 3.34
N VAL A 241 -16.22 -9.25 4.01
CA VAL A 241 -14.98 -10.05 3.98
C VAL A 241 -15.16 -11.29 3.12
N GLU A 242 -14.33 -11.40 2.08
CA GLU A 242 -14.21 -12.62 1.29
C GLU A 242 -13.14 -13.52 1.90
N ASN A 243 -13.55 -14.66 2.46
CA ASN A 243 -12.64 -15.65 3.03
C ASN A 243 -12.16 -16.61 1.92
N LEU A 244 -10.86 -16.63 1.67
CA LEU A 244 -10.21 -17.38 0.59
C LEU A 244 -9.48 -18.61 1.16
N ASP A 245 -9.86 -19.80 0.72
CA ASP A 245 -9.23 -21.06 1.15
C ASP A 245 -7.98 -21.33 0.31
N ALA A 246 -6.81 -21.12 0.89
CA ALA A 246 -5.50 -21.35 0.29
C ALA A 246 -4.89 -22.70 0.69
N THR A 247 -5.67 -23.63 1.26
CA THR A 247 -5.15 -24.94 1.72
C THR A 247 -4.45 -25.73 0.59
N GLY A 248 -4.89 -25.55 -0.67
CA GLY A 248 -4.27 -26.19 -1.83
C GLY A 248 -2.93 -25.59 -2.27
N THR A 249 -2.58 -24.38 -1.82
CA THR A 249 -1.33 -23.69 -2.18
C THR A 249 -0.39 -23.50 -0.98
N ALA A 250 -0.92 -23.52 0.24
CA ALA A 250 -0.19 -23.29 1.48
C ALA A 250 -0.63 -24.24 2.59
N THR A 251 0.34 -24.77 3.31
CA THR A 251 0.14 -25.74 4.41
C THR A 251 0.47 -25.18 5.79
N SER A 252 1.16 -24.05 5.84
CA SER A 252 1.61 -23.38 7.07
C SER A 252 1.54 -21.85 6.90
N PRO A 253 1.65 -21.07 7.99
CA PRO A 253 1.57 -19.61 7.89
C PRO A 253 2.64 -19.02 6.96
N GLY A 254 3.88 -19.50 7.03
CA GLY A 254 4.99 -19.02 6.18
C GLY A 254 4.71 -19.25 4.70
N ASP A 255 4.08 -20.38 4.37
CA ASP A 255 3.76 -20.73 2.98
C ASP A 255 2.82 -19.73 2.30
N LEU A 256 1.96 -19.02 3.04
CA LEU A 256 0.99 -18.11 2.44
C LEU A 256 1.62 -16.90 1.76
N TRP A 257 2.84 -16.49 2.17
CA TRP A 257 3.59 -15.42 1.53
C TRP A 257 4.83 -15.94 0.79
N GLU A 258 5.52 -16.96 1.32
CA GLU A 258 6.71 -17.55 0.68
C GLU A 258 6.36 -18.33 -0.59
N ARG A 259 5.22 -19.05 -0.58
CA ARG A 259 4.73 -19.75 -1.78
C ARG A 259 3.83 -18.82 -2.56
N LEU A 260 4.42 -18.16 -3.54
CA LEU A 260 3.76 -17.20 -4.43
C LEU A 260 2.48 -17.74 -5.10
N ALA A 261 2.33 -19.07 -5.22
CA ALA A 261 1.10 -19.70 -5.70
C ALA A 261 -0.16 -19.28 -4.91
N THR A 262 -0.04 -19.00 -3.60
CA THR A 262 -1.14 -18.45 -2.80
C THR A 262 -1.56 -17.09 -3.34
N TRP A 263 -0.60 -16.20 -3.58
CA TRP A 263 -0.91 -14.91 -4.17
C TRP A 263 -1.53 -15.07 -5.57
N ASP A 264 -0.83 -15.77 -6.45
CA ASP A 264 -1.16 -15.85 -7.88
C ASP A 264 -2.50 -16.52 -8.17
N LYS A 265 -2.82 -17.59 -7.42
CA LYS A 265 -3.98 -18.45 -7.71
C LYS A 265 -5.18 -18.13 -6.83
N VAL A 266 -4.97 -17.55 -5.64
CA VAL A 266 -6.03 -17.37 -4.65
C VAL A 266 -6.36 -15.89 -4.47
N VAL A 267 -5.36 -15.03 -4.31
CA VAL A 267 -5.55 -13.61 -3.94
C VAL A 267 -5.66 -12.70 -5.16
N GLU A 268 -4.66 -12.70 -6.03
CA GLU A 268 -4.56 -11.81 -7.19
C GLU A 268 -5.81 -11.84 -8.09
N PRO A 269 -6.43 -13.00 -8.38
CA PRO A 269 -7.67 -13.06 -9.18
C PRO A 269 -8.89 -12.40 -8.53
N LYS A 270 -8.82 -12.10 -7.22
CA LYS A 270 -9.90 -11.52 -6.41
C LYS A 270 -9.71 -10.04 -6.12
N LEU A 271 -8.53 -9.49 -6.43
CA LEU A 271 -8.28 -8.06 -6.32
C LEU A 271 -9.20 -7.33 -7.30
N LYS A 272 -10.03 -6.43 -6.78
CA LYS A 272 -10.86 -5.55 -7.59
C LYS A 272 -9.95 -4.46 -8.17
N LYS A 273 -9.66 -4.56 -9.47
CA LYS A 273 -8.93 -3.52 -10.21
C LYS A 273 -9.76 -2.25 -10.27
#